data_AF-U9TX93-F1
#
_entry.id   AF-U9TX93-F1
#
_cell.length_a   1.000
_cell.length_b   1.000
_cell.length_c   1.000
_cell.angle_alpha   90.00
_cell.angle_beta   90.00
_cell.angle_gamma   90.00
#
_symmetry.space_group_name_H-M   'P 1'
#
loop_
_entity.id
_entity.type
_entity.pdbx_description
1 polymer ?
#
loop_
_entity_poly.entity_id
_entity_poly.type
_entity_poly.pdbx_seq_one_letter_code
_entity_poly.pdbx_strand_id
1 'polypeptide(L)'
;MFSTIGLQKILTTQYDFWIPNFPTSKDLSNSIFSNYQSLLTRQLRLFNKFYITFLPHCNTSVSGGGNSIVSYFNSHQLLDSLSSSDLQSLQKKCIMFMDQLASIDGSYLSTWKDVKKQNPKANFKGPTPKWFQ
;
A
#
# COMPACT_ATOMS: atom_id res chain seq x y z
N MET A 1 -26.41 -0.23 -1.77
CA MET A 1 -25.40 0.21 -2.76
C MET A 1 -24.65 1.39 -2.16
N PHE A 2 -23.31 1.37 -2.09
CA PHE A 2 -22.57 2.57 -1.66
C PHE A 2 -22.70 3.65 -2.72
N SER A 3 -22.83 4.91 -2.28
CA SER A 3 -22.71 6.04 -3.20
C SER A 3 -21.31 6.09 -3.79
N THR A 4 -21.18 6.61 -5.01
CA THR A 4 -19.89 6.81 -5.69
C THR A 4 -18.91 7.61 -4.81
N ILE A 5 -19.42 8.60 -4.09
CA ILE A 5 -18.67 9.42 -3.12
C ILE A 5 -18.20 8.59 -1.93
N GLY A 6 -19.02 7.67 -1.43
CA GLY A 6 -18.65 6.77 -0.34
C GLY A 6 -17.50 5.83 -0.75
N LEU A 7 -17.60 5.22 -1.92
CA LEU A 7 -16.53 4.39 -2.49
C LEU A 7 -15.25 5.18 -2.70
N GLN A 8 -15.34 6.40 -3.23
CA GLN A 8 -14.17 7.26 -3.42
C GLN A 8 -13.46 7.54 -2.09
N LYS A 9 -14.22 7.87 -1.03
CA LYS A 9 -13.64 8.09 0.31
C LYS A 9 -12.93 6.84 0.83
N ILE A 10 -13.53 5.66 0.65
CA ILE A 10 -12.92 4.39 1.04
C ILE A 10 -11.61 4.16 0.26
N LEU A 11 -11.60 4.33 -1.05
CA LEU A 11 -10.40 4.20 -1.87
C LEU A 11 -9.31 5.21 -1.47
N THR A 12 -9.69 6.44 -1.13
CA THR A 12 -8.74 7.44 -0.60
C THR A 12 -8.11 6.96 0.70
N THR A 13 -8.88 6.35 1.62
CA THR A 13 -8.29 5.80 2.85
C THR A 13 -7.29 4.68 2.57
N GLN A 14 -7.56 3.81 1.59
CA GLN A 14 -6.62 2.76 1.21
C GLN A 14 -5.34 3.33 0.60
N TYR A 15 -5.47 4.38 -0.20
CA TYR A 15 -4.33 5.12 -0.75
C TYR A 15 -3.49 5.79 0.35
N ASP A 16 -4.13 6.39 1.36
CA ASP A 16 -3.45 7.01 2.51
C ASP A 16 -2.53 6.02 3.24
N PHE A 17 -2.93 4.74 3.33
CA PHE A 17 -2.14 3.68 3.94
C PHE A 17 -1.26 2.89 2.94
N TRP A 18 -1.48 3.06 1.64
CA TRP A 18 -0.84 2.27 0.59
C TRP A 18 -1.03 0.75 0.75
N ILE A 19 -2.26 0.33 1.08
CA ILE A 19 -2.63 -1.07 1.31
C ILE A 19 -3.71 -1.47 0.29
N PRO A 20 -3.70 -2.71 -0.24
CA PRO A 20 -4.69 -3.15 -1.24
C PRO A 20 -6.09 -3.39 -0.67
N ASN A 21 -6.22 -3.54 0.64
CA ASN A 21 -7.48 -3.81 1.35
C ASN A 21 -7.80 -2.67 2.32
N PHE A 22 -9.04 -2.65 2.82
CA PHE A 22 -9.42 -1.68 3.86
C PHE A 22 -8.52 -1.82 5.11
N PRO A 23 -8.07 -0.71 5.72
CA PRO A 23 -7.12 -0.76 6.83
C PRO A 23 -7.69 -1.48 8.04
N THR A 24 -6.90 -2.37 8.62
CA THR A 24 -7.22 -3.07 9.86
C THR A 24 -6.86 -2.22 11.09
N SER A 25 -7.24 -2.68 12.29
CA SER A 25 -6.89 -2.00 13.55
C SER A 25 -5.37 -1.84 13.73
N LYS A 26 -4.59 -2.81 13.25
CA LYS A 26 -3.11 -2.75 13.25
C LYS A 26 -2.60 -1.66 12.32
N ASP A 27 -3.15 -1.58 11.10
CA ASP A 27 -2.77 -0.56 10.12
C ASP A 27 -3.10 0.85 10.62
N LEU A 28 -4.27 1.01 11.27
CA LEU A 28 -4.72 2.29 11.86
C LEU A 28 -3.86 2.74 13.05
N SER A 29 -3.22 1.80 13.75
CA SER A 29 -2.28 2.11 14.83
C SER A 29 -0.91 2.57 14.33
N ASN A 30 -0.53 2.20 13.11
CA ASN A 30 0.73 2.59 12.51
C ASN A 30 0.75 4.11 12.19
N SER A 31 1.96 4.68 12.14
CA SER A 31 2.13 6.07 11.71
C SER A 31 1.74 6.22 10.24
N ILE A 32 0.84 7.14 9.94
CA ILE A 32 0.44 7.41 8.56
C ILE A 32 1.57 8.12 7.79
N PHE A 33 1.70 7.74 6.53
CA PHE A 33 2.74 8.11 5.58
C PHE A 33 2.59 9.54 5.01
N SER A 34 1.35 10.05 5.03
CA SER A 34 0.95 11.35 4.51
C SER A 34 0.60 12.34 5.63
N ASN A 35 1.13 13.56 5.54
CA ASN A 35 0.68 14.70 6.37
C ASN A 35 -0.78 15.07 6.08
N TYR A 36 -1.28 14.73 4.89
CA TYR A 36 -2.67 14.93 4.48
C TYR A 36 -3.45 13.64 4.68
N GLN A 37 -4.09 13.51 5.83
CA GLN A 37 -5.02 12.42 6.11
C GLN A 37 -6.42 12.85 5.71
N SER A 38 -7.13 11.99 4.98
CA SER A 38 -8.54 12.25 4.74
C SER A 38 -9.31 12.35 6.07
N LEU A 39 -10.41 13.10 6.08
CA LEU A 39 -11.24 13.24 7.27
C LEU A 39 -11.74 11.88 7.78
N LEU A 40 -12.08 10.96 6.85
CA LEU A 40 -12.49 9.60 7.18
C LEU A 40 -11.35 8.83 7.85
N THR A 41 -10.12 8.92 7.31
CA THR A 41 -8.92 8.30 7.89
C THR A 41 -8.69 8.76 9.33
N ARG A 42 -8.83 10.07 9.61
CA ARG A 42 -8.69 10.63 10.96
C ARG A 42 -9.76 10.10 11.91
N GLN A 43 -11.01 10.00 11.46
CA GLN A 43 -12.12 9.45 12.24
C GLN A 43 -11.90 7.97 12.57
N LEU A 44 -11.52 7.15 11.58
CA LEU A 44 -11.23 5.73 11.78
C LEU A 44 -10.15 5.49 12.84
N ARG A 45 -9.11 6.34 12.88
CA ARG A 45 -8.08 6.25 13.93
C ARG A 45 -8.61 6.60 15.31
N LEU A 46 -9.42 7.65 15.42
CA LEU A 46 -10.05 8.01 16.69
C LEU A 46 -10.95 6.87 17.18
N PHE A 47 -11.75 6.29 16.29
CA PHE A 47 -12.58 5.13 16.60
C PHE A 47 -11.78 3.91 17.03
N ASN A 48 -10.64 3.65 16.37
CA ASN A 48 -9.74 2.56 16.75
C ASN A 48 -9.18 2.73 18.17
N LYS A 49 -8.94 3.97 18.64
CA LYS A 49 -8.54 4.24 20.04
C LYS A 49 -9.63 3.86 21.05
N PHE A 50 -10.88 3.87 20.63
CA PHE A 50 -12.03 3.43 21.42
C PHE A 50 -12.42 1.98 21.13
N TYR A 51 -11.57 1.20 20.44
CA TYR A 51 -11.83 -0.19 20.02
C TYR A 51 -13.06 -0.35 19.12
N ILE A 52 -13.45 0.72 18.41
CA ILE A 52 -14.54 0.69 17.43
C ILE A 52 -13.93 0.41 16.04
N THR A 53 -14.27 -0.74 15.47
CA THR A 53 -13.79 -1.17 14.15
C THR A 53 -14.86 -0.99 13.09
N PHE A 54 -14.49 -0.40 11.96
CA PHE A 54 -15.36 -0.27 10.79
C PHE A 54 -14.92 -1.24 9.72
N LEU A 55 -15.87 -1.99 9.18
CA LEU A 55 -15.64 -2.91 8.06
C LEU A 55 -16.60 -2.55 6.93
N PRO A 56 -16.10 -2.12 5.76
CA PRO A 56 -16.97 -1.86 4.64
C PRO A 56 -17.59 -3.17 4.15
N HIS A 57 -18.90 -3.19 3.92
CA HIS A 57 -19.61 -4.33 3.34
C HIS A 57 -19.41 -4.45 1.81
N CYS A 58 -18.41 -3.78 1.24
CA CYS A 58 -18.08 -3.84 -0.18
C CYS A 58 -16.68 -4.41 -0.38
N ASN A 59 -16.48 -5.09 -1.50
CA ASN A 59 -15.15 -5.52 -1.87
C ASN A 59 -14.28 -4.28 -2.16
N THR A 60 -13.23 -4.11 -1.37
CA THR A 60 -12.26 -3.02 -1.48
C THR A 60 -10.91 -3.52 -1.97
N SER A 61 -10.76 -4.82 -2.23
CA SER A 61 -9.48 -5.39 -2.69
C SER A 61 -9.11 -4.82 -4.05
N VAL A 62 -7.97 -4.15 -4.13
CA VAL A 62 -7.36 -3.79 -5.42
C VAL A 62 -6.95 -5.10 -6.11
N SER A 63 -7.54 -5.38 -7.28
CA SER A 63 -7.15 -6.52 -8.10
C SER A 63 -5.79 -6.25 -8.75
N GLY A 64 -4.80 -7.12 -8.52
CA GLY A 64 -3.48 -6.93 -9.11
C GLY A 64 -2.32 -7.76 -8.54
N GLY A 65 -2.47 -8.37 -7.36
CA GLY A 65 -1.44 -9.25 -6.81
C GLY A 65 -1.82 -9.96 -5.51
N GLY A 66 -1.05 -10.98 -5.14
CA GLY A 66 -1.30 -11.84 -3.97
C GLY A 66 -0.70 -11.29 -2.66
N ASN A 67 0.48 -10.66 -2.73
CA ASN A 67 1.21 -10.17 -1.57
C ASN A 67 1.47 -8.66 -1.66
N SER A 68 0.93 -7.88 -0.72
CA SER A 68 1.25 -6.45 -0.65
C SER A 68 2.70 -6.25 -0.21
N ILE A 69 3.38 -5.25 -0.76
CA ILE A 69 4.77 -4.92 -0.37
C ILE A 69 4.82 -4.57 1.12
N VAL A 70 3.87 -3.79 1.61
CA VAL A 70 3.82 -3.38 3.02
C VAL A 70 3.69 -4.61 3.93
N SER A 71 2.78 -5.53 3.62
CA SER A 71 2.65 -6.77 4.40
C SER A 71 3.88 -7.66 4.31
N TYR A 72 4.54 -7.71 3.14
CA TYR A 72 5.74 -8.52 2.93
C TYR A 72 6.90 -8.03 3.82
N PHE A 73 7.19 -6.73 3.81
CA PHE A 73 8.24 -6.16 4.67
C PHE A 73 7.90 -6.29 6.16
N ASN A 74 6.63 -6.11 6.54
CA ASN A 74 6.22 -6.25 7.94
C ASN A 74 6.21 -7.70 8.45
N SER A 75 6.06 -8.69 7.56
CA SER A 75 6.04 -10.11 7.96
C SER A 75 7.42 -10.74 8.07
N HIS A 76 8.41 -10.21 7.34
CA HIS A 76 9.77 -10.75 7.31
C HIS A 76 10.62 -10.03 8.36
N GLN A 77 10.87 -10.70 9.49
CA GLN A 77 11.65 -10.16 10.62
C GLN A 77 13.10 -9.75 10.28
N LEU A 78 13.61 -10.15 9.10
CA LEU A 78 14.95 -9.85 8.63
C LEU A 78 15.05 -8.56 7.81
N LEU A 79 13.92 -8.01 7.36
CA LEU A 79 13.88 -6.78 6.58
C LEU A 79 13.59 -5.60 7.49
N ASP A 80 14.32 -4.50 7.28
CA ASP A 80 14.00 -3.24 7.95
C ASP A 80 12.60 -2.78 7.56
N SER A 81 11.86 -2.27 8.56
CA SER A 81 10.54 -1.69 8.32
C SER A 81 10.64 -0.55 7.31
N LEU A 82 9.76 -0.54 6.30
CA LEU A 82 9.75 0.51 5.28
C LEU A 82 9.63 1.89 5.92
N SER A 83 10.58 2.78 5.60
CA SER A 83 10.51 4.17 6.05
C SER A 83 9.39 4.94 5.35
N SER A 84 9.00 6.10 5.89
CA SER A 84 8.04 6.99 5.23
C SER A 84 8.53 7.44 3.84
N SER A 85 9.83 7.63 3.65
CA SER A 85 10.42 7.95 2.34
C SER A 85 10.35 6.79 1.34
N ASP A 86 10.51 5.55 1.80
CA ASP A 86 10.43 4.37 0.93
C ASP A 86 8.99 4.16 0.44
N LEU A 87 8.01 4.34 1.34
CA LEU A 87 6.60 4.25 0.99
C LEU A 87 6.16 5.38 0.05
N GLN A 88 6.65 6.61 0.24
CA GLN A 88 6.43 7.69 -0.75
C GLN A 88 7.05 7.36 -2.11
N SER A 89 8.21 6.71 -2.13
CA SER A 89 8.81 6.23 -3.38
C SER A 89 7.95 5.14 -4.04
N LEU A 90 7.44 4.18 -3.27
CA LEU A 90 6.56 3.11 -3.75
C LEU A 90 5.25 3.69 -4.32
N GLN A 91 4.65 4.65 -3.63
CA GLN A 91 3.48 5.42 -4.08
C GLN A 91 3.73 6.14 -5.40
N LYS A 92 4.81 6.92 -5.50
CA LYS A 92 5.18 7.64 -6.73
C LYS A 92 5.39 6.69 -7.90
N LYS A 93 5.92 5.50 -7.65
CA LYS A 93 6.17 4.46 -8.65
C LYS A 93 4.97 3.53 -8.84
N CYS A 94 3.84 3.77 -8.16
CA CYS A 94 2.62 2.96 -8.23
C CYS A 94 2.86 1.45 -7.99
N ILE A 95 3.75 1.12 -7.05
CA ILE A 95 4.07 -0.27 -6.70
C ILE A 95 3.41 -0.61 -5.36
N MET A 96 2.44 -1.51 -5.38
CA MET A 96 1.66 -1.93 -4.21
C MET A 96 1.87 -3.42 -3.89
N PHE A 97 2.18 -4.25 -4.89
CA PHE A 97 2.32 -5.70 -4.76
C PHE A 97 3.74 -6.18 -5.05
N MET A 98 4.15 -7.26 -4.39
CA MET A 98 5.43 -7.92 -4.65
C MET A 98 5.51 -8.52 -6.05
N ASP A 99 4.38 -8.94 -6.60
CA ASP A 99 4.29 -9.52 -7.95
C ASP A 99 4.72 -8.52 -9.03
N GLN A 100 4.69 -7.21 -8.74
CA GLN A 100 5.20 -6.17 -9.62
C GLN A 100 6.73 -6.06 -9.62
N LEU A 101 7.39 -6.67 -8.63
CA LEU A 101 8.83 -6.66 -8.42
C LEU A 101 9.47 -8.04 -8.66
N ALA A 102 8.71 -9.12 -8.51
CA ALA A 102 9.18 -10.48 -8.69
C ALA A 102 9.11 -10.92 -10.17
N SER A 103 9.70 -12.07 -10.48
CA SER A 103 9.44 -12.78 -11.73
C SER A 103 7.98 -13.24 -11.80
N ILE A 104 7.50 -13.57 -13.00
CA ILE A 104 6.15 -14.12 -13.20
C ILE A 104 5.90 -15.37 -12.34
N ASP A 105 6.95 -16.17 -12.12
CA ASP A 105 6.89 -17.37 -11.29
C ASP A 105 7.09 -17.08 -9.78
N GLY A 106 7.36 -15.83 -9.41
CA GLY A 106 7.58 -15.41 -8.02
C GLY A 106 8.87 -15.92 -7.38
N SER A 107 9.74 -16.56 -8.16
CA SER A 107 10.92 -17.29 -7.67
C SER A 107 12.13 -16.42 -7.37
N TYR A 108 12.23 -15.25 -8.02
CA TYR A 108 13.32 -14.30 -7.80
C TYR A 108 12.84 -12.86 -8.02
N LEU A 109 13.53 -11.90 -7.42
CA LEU A 109 13.31 -10.47 -7.69
C LEU A 109 13.81 -10.15 -9.10
N SER A 110 12.94 -9.54 -9.92
CA SER A 110 13.30 -9.08 -11.25
C SER A 110 14.37 -7.98 -11.16
N THR A 111 15.23 -7.81 -12.17
CA THR A 111 16.16 -6.67 -12.13
C THR A 111 15.40 -5.35 -12.27
N TRP A 112 15.94 -4.24 -11.78
CA TRP A 112 15.25 -2.94 -11.90
C TRP A 112 14.95 -2.54 -13.34
N LYS A 113 15.78 -2.98 -14.30
CA LYS A 113 15.53 -2.77 -15.73
C LYS A 113 14.30 -3.55 -16.20
N ASP A 114 14.09 -4.75 -15.68
CA ASP A 114 12.96 -5.61 -16.02
C ASP A 114 11.67 -5.13 -15.34
N VAL A 115 11.74 -4.72 -14.07
CA VAL A 115 10.61 -4.09 -13.35
C VAL A 115 10.06 -2.88 -14.12
N LYS A 116 10.96 -2.04 -14.67
CA LYS A 116 10.56 -0.90 -15.52
C LYS A 116 9.84 -1.32 -16.79
N LYS A 117 10.25 -2.44 -17.42
CA LYS A 117 9.62 -2.97 -18.63
C LYS A 117 8.27 -3.61 -18.34
N GLN A 118 8.17 -4.36 -17.23
CA GLN A 118 6.97 -5.09 -16.82
C GLN A 118 5.84 -4.15 -16.37
N ASN A 119 6.18 -2.96 -15.87
CA ASN A 119 5.21 -1.99 -15.35
C ASN A 119 5.23 -0.68 -16.17
N PRO A 120 4.81 -0.69 -17.45
CA PRO A 120 4.90 0.49 -18.33
C PRO A 120 4.03 1.67 -17.85
N LYS A 121 3.03 1.41 -17.01
CA LYS A 121 2.13 2.44 -16.43
C LYS A 121 2.72 3.13 -15.19
N ALA A 122 3.81 2.62 -14.63
CA ALA A 122 4.41 3.16 -13.43
C ALA A 122 5.40 4.28 -13.75
N ASN A 123 5.41 5.33 -12.92
CA ASN A 123 6.25 6.51 -13.11
C ASN A 123 7.70 6.25 -12.65
N PHE A 124 8.41 5.37 -13.34
CA PHE A 124 9.80 5.05 -13.03
C PHE A 124 10.78 6.09 -13.56
N LYS A 125 10.81 7.26 -12.93
CA LYS A 125 11.87 8.24 -13.13
C LYS A 125 13.00 8.03 -12.13
N GLY A 126 14.25 8.24 -12.57
CA GLY A 126 15.43 8.28 -11.72
C GLY A 126 16.12 6.93 -11.44
N PRO A 127 17.07 6.93 -10.47
CA PRO A 127 17.92 5.79 -10.12
C PRO A 127 17.16 4.65 -9.46
N THR A 128 17.86 3.53 -9.23
CA THR A 128 17.38 2.42 -8.39
C THR A 128 17.09 2.94 -6.97
N PRO A 129 15.89 2.71 -6.44
CA PRO A 129 15.58 3.10 -5.07
C PRO A 129 16.34 2.23 -4.06
N LYS A 130 16.65 2.79 -2.89
CA LYS A 130 17.41 2.10 -1.83
C LYS A 130 16.68 0.89 -1.26
N TRP A 131 15.35 0.95 -1.16
CA TRP A 131 14.52 -0.17 -0.71
C TRP A 131 14.50 -1.37 -1.68
N PHE A 132 15.04 -1.23 -2.90
CA PHE A 132 15.13 -2.28 -3.91
C PHE A 132 16.54 -2.90 -4.01
N GLN A 133 17.38 -2.70 -2.99
CA GLN A 133 18.76 -3.19 -2.97
C GLN A 133 18.86 -4.55 -2.28
#